data_AF-A0A534NSS0-F1
#
_entry.id   AF-A0A534NSS0-F1
#
_cell.length_a   1.000
_cell.length_b   1.000
_cell.length_c   1.000
_cell.angle_alpha   90.00
_cell.angle_beta   90.00
_cell.angle_gamma   90.00
#
_symmetry.space_group_name_H-M   'P 1'
#
loop_
_entity.id
_entity.type
_entity.pdbx_description
1 polymer ?
#
loop_
_entity_poly.entity_id
_entity_poly.type
_entity_poly.pdbx_seq_one_letter_code
_entity_poly.pdbx_strand_id
1 'polypeptide(L)'
;MRAALLALFAAAPALAFDPFEIQVYDGRADDQGQAGLEVHVNRPRGGTLNVTLEPSFGVLPFWELGGYFQTSDGRYEGVKLRTKFVTPAGWHDNLRLGLNGEIARIPNEGW
;
A
#
# COMPACT_ATOMS: atom_id res chain seq x y z
N MET A 1 1.99 16.53 -27.70
CA MET A 1 2.80 16.90 -26.51
C MET A 1 2.31 16.26 -25.22
N ARG A 2 1.02 16.39 -24.83
CA ARG A 2 0.50 15.83 -23.56
C ARG A 2 0.60 14.30 -23.43
N ALA A 3 0.30 13.55 -24.49
CA ALA A 3 0.39 12.08 -24.49
C ALA A 3 1.83 11.55 -24.39
N ALA A 4 2.81 12.27 -24.95
CA ALA A 4 4.23 11.89 -24.91
C ALA A 4 4.83 12.06 -23.51
N LEU A 5 4.38 13.06 -22.75
CA LEU A 5 4.78 13.25 -21.34
C LEU A 5 4.25 12.11 -20.46
N LEU A 6 3.00 11.69 -20.65
CA LEU A 6 2.41 10.55 -19.93
C LEU A 6 3.17 9.23 -20.22
N ALA A 7 3.60 9.01 -21.46
CA ALA A 7 4.38 7.84 -21.83
C ALA A 7 5.81 7.84 -21.23
N LEU A 8 6.41 9.03 -21.04
CA LEU A 8 7.71 9.18 -20.39
C LEU A 8 7.67 8.89 -18.88
N PHE A 9 6.58 9.22 -18.19
CA PHE A 9 6.40 8.83 -16.79
C PHE A 9 6.16 7.32 -16.62
N ALA A 10 5.52 6.67 -17.60
CA ALA A 10 5.31 5.22 -17.59
C ALA A 10 6.59 4.40 -17.88
N ALA A 11 7.62 5.03 -18.44
CA ALA A 11 8.90 4.38 -18.79
C ALA A 11 9.98 4.54 -17.70
N ALA A 12 9.66 5.16 -16.56
CA ALA A 12 10.56 5.16 -15.42
C ALA A 12 10.78 3.70 -14.97
N PRO A 13 12.03 3.25 -14.79
CA PRO A 13 12.28 1.91 -14.28
C PRO A 13 11.56 1.76 -12.94
N ALA A 14 10.84 0.65 -12.77
CA ALA A 14 10.28 0.27 -11.47
C ALA A 14 11.46 0.03 -10.52
N LEU A 15 11.86 1.08 -9.81
CA LEU A 15 12.94 1.05 -8.84
C LEU A 15 12.41 0.34 -7.60
N ALA A 16 12.82 -0.92 -7.45
CA ALA A 16 12.60 -1.81 -6.30
C ALA A 16 11.12 -2.05 -5.92
N PHE A 17 10.63 -3.25 -6.24
CA PHE A 17 9.45 -3.81 -5.59
C PHE A 17 9.81 -4.14 -4.14
N ASP A 18 9.04 -3.65 -3.18
CA ASP A 18 9.25 -3.97 -1.77
C ASP A 18 9.08 -5.50 -1.55
N PRO A 19 10.06 -6.21 -0.96
CA PRO A 19 9.97 -7.65 -0.69
C PRO A 19 8.77 -8.09 0.15
N PHE A 20 8.14 -7.15 0.88
CA PHE A 20 6.94 -7.37 1.67
C PHE A 20 5.64 -7.03 0.92
N GLU A 21 5.70 -6.40 -0.25
CA GLU A 21 4.53 -5.96 -1.01
C GLU A 21 3.86 -7.18 -1.68
N ILE A 22 2.73 -7.61 -1.11
CA ILE A 22 1.91 -8.70 -1.66
C ILE A 22 0.43 -8.30 -1.79
N GLN A 23 0.11 -7.02 -1.63
CA GLN A 23 -1.26 -6.54 -1.52
C GLN A 23 -2.03 -6.70 -2.85
N VAL A 24 -3.26 -7.20 -2.75
CA VAL A 24 -4.22 -7.20 -3.85
C VAL A 24 -5.11 -5.98 -3.69
N TYR A 25 -4.96 -5.02 -4.60
CA TYR A 25 -5.69 -3.76 -4.53
C TYR A 25 -7.15 -3.92 -5.01
N ASP A 26 -8.12 -3.76 -4.09
CA ASP A 26 -9.57 -3.77 -4.38
C ASP A 26 -10.11 -2.39 -4.85
N GLY A 27 -9.28 -1.34 -4.71
CA GLY A 27 -9.59 0.04 -5.13
C GLY A 27 -10.59 0.78 -4.24
N ARG A 28 -11.00 0.21 -3.11
CA ARG A 28 -11.81 0.88 -2.07
C ARG A 28 -10.92 1.33 -0.91
N ALA A 29 -11.50 2.23 -0.13
CA ALA A 29 -11.08 2.58 1.21
C ALA A 29 -12.09 1.97 2.19
N ASP A 30 -11.66 1.74 3.43
CA ASP A 30 -12.56 1.48 4.56
C ASP A 30 -13.64 2.56 4.67
N ASP A 31 -14.84 2.16 5.12
CA ASP A 31 -15.93 3.13 5.35
C ASP A 31 -15.52 4.15 6.41
N GLN A 32 -16.11 5.36 6.35
CA GLN A 32 -15.81 6.40 7.33
C GLN A 32 -16.08 5.93 8.76
N GLY A 33 -15.05 5.97 9.61
CA GLY A 33 -15.09 5.51 10.99
C GLY A 33 -14.82 4.02 11.17
N GLN A 34 -14.66 3.26 10.09
CA GLN A 34 -14.35 1.83 10.13
C GLN A 34 -12.86 1.62 10.35
N ALA A 35 -12.53 0.74 11.30
CA ALA A 35 -11.18 0.22 11.47
C ALA A 35 -11.06 -1.14 10.75
N GLY A 36 -9.96 -1.31 10.02
CA GLY A 36 -9.59 -2.55 9.35
C GLY A 36 -8.27 -3.10 9.89
N LEU A 37 -8.07 -4.40 9.68
CA LEU A 37 -6.79 -5.06 9.88
C LEU A 37 -6.65 -6.17 8.85
N GLU A 38 -5.66 -6.04 7.99
CA GLU A 38 -5.24 -7.12 7.10
C GLU A 38 -3.96 -7.78 7.62
N VAL A 39 -3.82 -9.08 7.34
CA VAL A 39 -2.61 -9.84 7.67
C VAL A 39 -2.12 -10.52 6.40
N HIS A 40 -0.88 -10.19 6.05
CA HIS A 40 -0.24 -10.60 4.80
C HIS A 40 0.88 -11.57 5.18
N VAL A 41 0.82 -12.79 4.63
CA VAL A 41 1.80 -13.84 4.93
C VAL A 41 2.37 -14.38 3.62
N ASN A 42 3.69 -14.32 3.48
CA ASN A 42 4.39 -14.79 2.29
C ASN A 42 5.65 -15.57 2.69
N ARG A 43 5.97 -16.64 1.97
CA ARG A 43 7.25 -17.33 2.07
C ARG A 43 7.74 -17.67 0.66
N PRO A 44 8.65 -16.86 0.09
CA PRO A 44 9.30 -17.19 -1.19
C PRO A 44 10.01 -18.55 -1.11
N ARG A 45 10.15 -19.23 -2.25
CA ARG A 45 10.85 -20.52 -2.30
C ARG A 45 12.31 -20.36 -1.86
N GLY A 46 12.67 -20.96 -0.73
CA GLY A 46 14.01 -20.84 -0.13
C GLY A 46 14.27 -19.50 0.57
N GLY A 47 13.25 -18.66 0.73
CA GLY A 47 13.30 -17.41 1.46
C GLY A 47 12.75 -17.51 2.89
N THR A 48 12.70 -16.35 3.54
CA THR A 48 12.18 -16.17 4.90
C THR A 48 10.65 -16.17 4.92
N LEU A 49 10.04 -16.40 6.09
CA LEU A 49 8.62 -16.16 6.31
C LEU A 49 8.38 -14.68 6.61
N ASN A 50 7.77 -13.98 5.68
CA ASN A 50 7.38 -12.60 5.83
C ASN A 50 5.95 -12.51 6.35
N VAL A 51 5.74 -11.73 7.40
CA VAL A 51 4.43 -11.41 7.95
C VAL A 51 4.31 -9.91 8.08
N THR A 52 3.25 -9.35 7.50
CA THR A 52 2.91 -7.93 7.59
C THR A 52 1.53 -7.77 8.21
N LEU A 53 1.45 -6.95 9.26
CA LEU A 53 0.18 -6.49 9.82
C LEU A 53 -0.13 -5.13 9.21
N GLU A 54 -1.34 -4.96 8.71
CA GLU A 54 -1.78 -3.74 8.05
C GLU A 54 -3.07 -3.20 8.70
N PRO A 55 -2.96 -2.45 9.79
CA PRO A 55 -4.11 -1.71 10.33
C PRO A 55 -4.49 -0.55 9.42
N SER A 56 -5.79 -0.31 9.30
CA SER A 56 -6.36 0.77 8.49
C SER A 56 -7.55 1.44 9.19
N PHE A 57 -7.85 2.67 8.77
CA PHE A 57 -8.99 3.43 9.27
C PHE A 57 -9.54 4.35 8.19
N GLY A 58 -10.83 4.23 7.89
CA GLY A 58 -11.55 5.13 7.00
C GLY A 58 -11.76 6.49 7.66
N VAL A 59 -11.13 7.54 7.14
CA VAL A 59 -11.22 8.90 7.69
C VAL A 59 -12.40 9.64 7.08
N LEU A 60 -12.55 9.56 5.76
CA LEU A 60 -13.64 10.14 4.96
C LEU A 60 -14.04 9.13 3.88
N PRO A 61 -15.21 9.29 3.20
CA PRO A 61 -15.65 8.36 2.14
C PRO A 61 -14.71 8.22 0.93
N PHE A 62 -13.66 9.03 0.86
CA PHE A 62 -12.62 9.02 -0.17
C PHE A 62 -11.20 8.88 0.39
N TRP A 63 -11.03 8.74 1.71
CA TRP A 63 -9.72 8.80 2.36
C TRP A 63 -9.60 7.76 3.48
N GLU A 64 -8.58 6.93 3.39
CA GLU A 64 -8.15 5.98 4.40
C GLU A 64 -6.71 6.28 4.82
N LEU A 65 -6.47 6.15 6.12
CA LEU A 65 -5.13 6.06 6.69
C LEU A 65 -4.86 4.62 7.06
N GLY A 66 -3.61 4.19 6.95
CA GLY A 66 -3.19 2.92 7.50
C GLY A 66 -1.71 2.86 7.74
N GLY A 67 -1.24 1.71 8.18
CA GLY A 67 0.17 1.48 8.39
C GLY A 67 0.52 0.04 8.17
N TYR A 68 1.81 -0.24 8.19
CA TYR A 68 2.36 -1.57 8.03
C TYR A 68 3.32 -1.84 9.18
N PHE A 69 3.26 -3.04 9.74
CA PHE A 69 4.27 -3.56 10.65
C PHE A 69 4.80 -4.86 10.06
N GLN A 70 6.07 -4.85 9.68
CA GLN A 70 6.66 -5.88 8.84
C GLN A 70 7.66 -6.72 9.63
N THR A 71 7.60 -8.04 9.42
CA THR A 71 8.53 -9.00 10.03
C THR A 71 8.98 -10.07 9.06
N SER A 72 10.19 -10.57 9.26
CA SER A 72 10.79 -11.69 8.53
C SER A 72 11.36 -12.71 9.50
N ASP A 73 10.84 -13.94 9.46
CA ASP A 73 11.12 -15.01 10.44
C ASP A 73 11.00 -14.54 11.91
N GLY A 74 10.02 -13.64 12.16
CA GLY A 74 9.75 -13.06 13.47
C GLY A 74 10.66 -11.89 13.87
N ARG A 75 11.62 -11.50 13.02
CA ARG A 75 12.44 -10.30 13.21
C ARG A 75 11.72 -9.08 12.68
N TYR A 76 11.89 -7.94 13.33
CA TYR A 76 11.34 -6.67 12.88
C TYR A 76 12.07 -6.15 11.64
N GLU A 77 11.32 -5.81 10.60
CA GLU A 77 11.85 -5.40 9.28
C GLU A 77 11.36 -4.03 8.82
N GLY A 78 10.51 -3.37 9.62
CA GLY A 78 10.13 -2.00 9.34
C GLY A 78 8.70 -1.68 9.70
N VAL A 79 8.40 -0.39 9.60
CA VAL A 79 7.05 0.13 9.61
C VAL A 79 6.84 1.09 8.46
N LYS A 80 5.60 1.21 8.03
CA LYS A 80 5.20 2.25 7.11
C LYS A 80 3.94 2.95 7.59
N LEU A 81 3.80 4.20 7.19
CA LEU A 81 2.54 4.94 7.26
C LEU A 81 2.03 5.15 5.84
N ARG A 82 0.74 4.92 5.63
CA ARG A 82 0.09 4.92 4.33
C ARG A 82 -1.14 5.80 4.34
N THR A 83 -1.32 6.53 3.24
CA THR A 83 -2.54 7.26 2.94
C THR A 83 -3.09 6.78 1.61
N LYS A 84 -4.39 6.54 1.57
CA LYS A 84 -5.11 6.08 0.38
C LYS A 84 -6.24 7.05 0.09
N PHE A 85 -6.23 7.63 -1.10
CA PHE A 85 -7.35 8.42 -1.61
C PHE A 85 -8.05 7.63 -2.71
N VAL A 86 -9.36 7.49 -2.65
CA VAL A 86 -10.16 6.78 -3.67
C VAL A 86 -11.36 7.60 -4.11
N THR A 87 -11.86 7.37 -5.30
CA THR A 87 -13.15 7.90 -5.72
C THR A 87 -14.27 7.30 -4.86
N PRO A 88 -15.19 8.13 -4.31
CA PRO A 88 -16.33 7.63 -3.53
C PRO A 88 -17.21 6.65 -4.31
N ALA A 89 -18.01 5.88 -3.58
CA ALA A 89 -19.08 5.08 -4.17
C ALA A 89 -20.01 5.94 -5.03
N GLY A 90 -20.33 5.44 -6.23
CA GLY A 90 -21.20 6.14 -7.19
C GLY A 90 -20.52 7.19 -8.07
N TRP A 91 -19.20 7.38 -7.97
CA TRP A 91 -18.47 8.30 -8.85
C TRP A 91 -18.51 7.91 -10.34
N HIS A 92 -18.46 6.60 -10.64
CA HIS A 92 -18.60 6.06 -12.00
C HIS A 92 -19.08 4.59 -11.93
N ASP A 93 -19.84 4.14 -12.93
CA ASP A 93 -20.48 2.82 -12.92
C ASP A 93 -19.48 1.65 -13.06
N ASN A 94 -18.37 1.88 -13.74
CA ASN A 94 -17.38 0.84 -14.07
C ASN A 94 -15.93 1.19 -13.76
N LEU A 95 -15.68 2.35 -13.13
CA LEU A 95 -14.33 2.83 -12.89
C LEU A 95 -14.19 3.30 -11.44
N ARG A 96 -13.05 2.95 -10.84
CA ARG A 96 -12.60 3.51 -9.57
C ARG A 96 -11.18 3.99 -9.76
N LEU A 97 -10.91 5.19 -9.26
CA LEU A 97 -9.55 5.73 -9.24
C LEU A 97 -9.08 5.77 -7.80
N GLY A 98 -7.79 5.48 -7.61
CA GLY A 98 -7.16 5.54 -6.31
C GLY A 98 -5.71 5.98 -6.41
N LEU A 99 -5.25 6.67 -5.37
CA LEU A 99 -3.86 7.06 -5.19
C LEU A 99 -3.44 6.64 -3.77
N ASN A 100 -2.40 5.82 -3.70
CA ASN A 100 -1.75 5.45 -2.45
C ASN A 100 -0.40 6.16 -2.34
N GLY A 101 -0.09 6.64 -1.14
CA GLY A 101 1.22 7.18 -0.80
C GLY A 101 1.69 6.57 0.51
N GLU A 102 2.98 6.27 0.59
CA GLU A 102 3.59 5.63 1.74
C GLU A 102 4.90 6.33 2.13
N ILE A 103 5.17 6.36 3.43
CA ILE A 103 6.48 6.65 3.98
C ILE A 103 6.91 5.47 4.84
N ALA A 104 8.12 4.98 4.61
CA ALA A 104 8.66 3.81 5.28
C ALA A 104 9.82 4.20 6.21
N ARG A 105 9.91 3.52 7.35
CA ARG A 105 11.11 3.48 8.16
C ARG A 105 11.71 2.08 8.10
N ILE A 106 12.80 1.97 7.37
CA ILE A 106 13.53 0.71 7.18
C ILE A 106 14.62 0.62 8.27
N PRO A 107 14.72 -0.51 9.00
CA PRO A 107 15.77 -0.68 9.99
C PRO A 107 17.16 -0.54 9.37
N ASN A 108 18.05 0.17 10.06
CA ASN A 108 19.47 0.34 9.69
C ASN A 108 19.76 1.21 8.45
N GLU A 109 18.76 1.90 7.87
CA GLU A 109 18.97 2.82 6.74
C GLU A 109 19.04 4.31 7.12
N GLY A 110 19.03 4.65 8.42
CA GLY A 110 19.05 6.03 8.90
C GLY A 110 17.68 6.73 8.81
N TRP A 111 17.67 8.07 8.90
CA TRP A 111 16.52 8.94 8.64
C TRP A 111 16.82 9.85 7.46
#